data_AF-A0A0F4T8A7-F1
#
_entry.id   AF-A0A0F4T8A7-F1
#
_cell.length_a   1.000
_cell.length_b   1.000
_cell.length_c   1.000
_cell.angle_alpha   90.00
_cell.angle_beta   90.00
_cell.angle_gamma   90.00
#
_symmetry.space_group_name_H-M   'P 1'
#
loop_
_entity.id
_entity.type
_entity.pdbx_description
1 polymer ?
#
loop_
_entity_poly.entity_id
_entity_poly.type
_entity_poly.pdbx_seq_one_letter_code
_entity_poly.pdbx_strand_id
1 'polypeptide(L)'
;MHPLRHTLHDELHARPSLYFSEPAYVFHLAVMGSDNERQALLNSLYDEPVSGEIPQGITRFDEHWLKWERHAEFFTLTYVVTANTVRPHWTSLPEALAAKISPYTQLLINSVQIVVRNHDSWEGDHAAYGFKDPCGSSIGGGDAAVWSDFRLSECGENRFLFINTHLNAYRQGRMIRRLLEIETYRMMASLALPTAKQLSSQLDAFDRTLVDLSERNAAPDSSNAKKLLSEIAALSAKVVSLSARHRHRFSATQAYAQLVFERLAELRENRAGDYQRLGILIERRFKPTVRYCAVTEQRLDVLAKSVANLGDLLQARVQVEMEEQNAEILKSLNARADAQIKIQRAVEGLSIIAITYYVLSLLKLLYSGVHLLGVDLSPRSAVIVIAPVAALILLHILMRIRAVKHH
;
A
#
# COMPACT_ATOMS: atom_id res chain seq x y z
N MET A 1 -28.60 -27.50 -11.32
CA MET A 1 -27.85 -26.48 -12.11
C MET A 1 -27.36 -25.40 -11.14
N HIS A 2 -26.13 -24.88 -11.29
CA HIS A 2 -25.59 -23.88 -10.36
C HIS A 2 -26.39 -22.55 -10.43
N PRO A 3 -26.77 -21.91 -9.31
CA PRO A 3 -27.61 -20.69 -9.31
C PRO A 3 -27.07 -19.53 -10.15
N LEU A 4 -25.74 -19.35 -10.17
CA LEU A 4 -25.09 -18.27 -10.91
C LEU A 4 -24.81 -18.59 -12.40
N ARG A 5 -25.20 -19.76 -12.91
CA ARG A 5 -24.80 -20.19 -14.26
C ARG A 5 -25.22 -19.18 -15.34
N HIS A 6 -26.46 -18.70 -15.29
CA HIS A 6 -26.98 -17.75 -16.27
C HIS A 6 -26.31 -16.38 -16.13
N THR A 7 -26.29 -15.82 -14.92
CA THR A 7 -25.65 -14.52 -14.65
C THR A 7 -24.19 -14.49 -15.11
N LEU A 8 -23.40 -15.53 -14.81
CA LEU A 8 -22.00 -15.61 -15.23
C LEU A 8 -21.83 -15.83 -16.73
N HIS A 9 -22.75 -16.55 -17.39
CA HIS A 9 -22.71 -16.75 -18.83
C HIS A 9 -23.07 -15.47 -19.58
N ASP A 10 -24.11 -14.77 -19.13
CA ASP A 10 -24.64 -13.57 -19.75
C ASP A 10 -23.70 -12.36 -19.57
N GLU A 11 -22.77 -12.41 -18.59
CA GLU A 11 -21.73 -11.39 -18.41
C GLU A 11 -20.87 -11.19 -19.66
N LEU A 12 -20.68 -12.23 -20.49
CA LEU A 12 -19.97 -12.13 -21.77
C LEU A 12 -20.68 -11.20 -22.77
N HIS A 13 -21.99 -11.05 -22.65
CA HIS A 13 -22.83 -10.22 -23.51
C HIS A 13 -23.28 -8.94 -22.82
N ALA A 14 -22.88 -8.71 -21.56
CA ALA A 14 -23.31 -7.57 -20.79
C ALA A 14 -23.07 -6.26 -21.53
N ARG A 15 -21.91 -6.11 -22.19
CA ARG A 15 -21.48 -4.86 -22.87
C ARG A 15 -21.55 -4.93 -24.40
N PRO A 16 -22.72 -4.77 -25.04
CA PRO A 16 -22.81 -4.70 -26.50
C PRO A 16 -22.25 -3.37 -27.05
N SER A 17 -21.82 -3.36 -28.32
CA SER A 17 -21.50 -2.12 -29.04
C SER A 17 -22.76 -1.50 -29.64
N LEU A 18 -22.75 -0.17 -29.84
CA LEU A 18 -23.76 0.49 -30.67
C LEU A 18 -23.52 0.13 -32.15
N TYR A 19 -24.59 -0.25 -32.85
CA TYR A 19 -24.56 -0.51 -34.29
C TYR A 19 -25.30 0.60 -35.02
N PHE A 20 -24.66 1.17 -36.02
CA PHE A 20 -25.20 2.26 -36.82
C PHE A 20 -24.51 2.28 -38.18
N SER A 21 -25.16 2.94 -39.13
CA SER A 21 -24.63 3.17 -40.47
C SER A 21 -23.97 4.53 -40.56
N GLU A 22 -22.89 4.62 -41.33
CA GLU A 22 -22.30 5.89 -41.77
C GLU A 22 -23.14 6.57 -42.87
N PRO A 23 -23.04 7.89 -43.06
CA PRO A 23 -22.26 8.85 -42.27
C PRO A 23 -22.89 9.18 -40.92
N ALA A 24 -22.07 9.34 -39.89
CA ALA A 24 -22.54 9.60 -38.52
C ALA A 24 -21.53 10.38 -37.68
N TYR A 25 -22.04 11.03 -36.63
CA TYR A 25 -21.27 11.60 -35.54
C TYR A 25 -21.38 10.71 -34.31
N VAL A 26 -20.25 10.40 -33.68
CA VAL A 26 -20.21 9.71 -32.39
C VAL A 26 -19.61 10.67 -31.37
N PHE A 27 -20.37 10.99 -30.34
CA PHE A 27 -19.90 11.74 -29.18
C PHE A 27 -19.71 10.79 -28.03
N HIS A 28 -18.59 10.89 -27.32
CA HIS A 28 -18.32 10.07 -26.16
C HIS A 28 -17.81 10.92 -25.01
N LEU A 29 -18.45 10.78 -23.86
CA LEU A 29 -18.13 11.53 -22.65
C LEU A 29 -17.82 10.54 -21.54
N ALA A 30 -16.74 10.79 -20.79
CA ALA A 30 -16.45 10.09 -19.55
C ALA A 30 -16.52 11.07 -18.38
N VAL A 31 -17.37 10.77 -17.40
CA VAL A 31 -17.66 11.61 -16.24
C VAL A 31 -17.16 10.89 -14.98
N MET A 32 -16.36 11.60 -14.19
CA MET A 32 -15.84 11.11 -12.91
C MET A 32 -16.45 11.92 -11.76
N GLY A 33 -17.49 11.35 -11.16
CA GLY A 33 -18.21 11.95 -10.05
C GLY A 33 -18.62 10.90 -9.01
N SER A 34 -19.20 11.35 -7.91
CA SER A 34 -19.83 10.48 -6.92
C SER A 34 -20.94 9.62 -7.53
N ASP A 35 -21.31 8.53 -6.86
CA ASP A 35 -22.40 7.66 -7.31
C ASP A 35 -23.71 8.43 -7.49
N ASN A 36 -23.98 9.40 -6.60
CA ASN A 36 -25.16 10.25 -6.66
C ASN A 36 -25.15 11.16 -7.90
N GLU A 37 -24.01 11.80 -8.22
CA GLU A 37 -23.89 12.65 -9.41
C GLU A 37 -24.06 11.83 -10.69
N ARG A 38 -23.43 10.65 -10.75
CA ARG A 38 -23.53 9.72 -11.89
C ARG A 38 -24.95 9.18 -12.06
N GLN A 39 -25.63 8.83 -10.97
CA GLN A 39 -27.02 8.39 -10.98
C GLN A 39 -27.98 9.52 -11.39
N ALA A 40 -27.77 10.74 -10.89
CA ALA A 40 -28.57 11.90 -11.25
C ALA A 40 -28.45 12.22 -12.75
N LEU A 41 -27.23 12.19 -13.29
CA LEU A 41 -27.01 12.34 -14.73
C LEU A 41 -27.74 11.25 -15.50
N LEU A 42 -27.62 9.98 -15.12
CA LEU A 42 -28.32 8.89 -15.82
C LEU A 42 -29.85 9.09 -15.79
N ASN A 43 -30.41 9.38 -14.62
CA ASN A 43 -31.86 9.59 -14.47
C ASN A 43 -32.35 10.76 -15.32
N SER A 44 -31.51 11.78 -15.57
CA SER A 44 -31.88 12.92 -16.41
C SER A 44 -32.03 12.58 -17.91
N LEU A 45 -31.57 11.39 -18.32
CA LEU A 45 -31.59 10.88 -19.69
C LEU A 45 -32.77 9.93 -19.95
N TYR A 46 -33.59 9.67 -18.93
CA TYR A 46 -34.76 8.80 -18.98
C TYR A 46 -35.98 9.53 -18.41
N ASP A 47 -37.17 9.13 -18.84
CA ASP A 47 -38.43 9.63 -18.26
C ASP A 47 -38.67 9.02 -16.86
N GLU A 48 -38.24 7.77 -16.66
CA GLU A 48 -38.31 7.08 -15.36
C GLU A 48 -36.90 6.79 -14.80
N PRO A 49 -36.72 6.81 -13.46
CA PRO A 49 -35.43 6.53 -12.84
C PRO A 49 -34.92 5.12 -13.17
N VAL A 50 -33.64 5.01 -13.54
CA VAL A 50 -33.00 3.73 -13.83
C VAL A 50 -32.47 3.11 -12.54
N SER A 51 -32.74 1.82 -12.32
CA SER A 51 -32.22 1.07 -11.16
C SER A 51 -30.69 1.19 -11.04
N GLY A 52 -30.23 1.37 -9.79
CA GLY A 52 -28.81 1.52 -9.48
C GLY A 52 -27.97 0.27 -9.79
N GLU A 53 -28.61 -0.89 -9.89
CA GLU A 53 -27.97 -2.20 -10.07
C GLU A 53 -27.61 -2.49 -11.54
N ILE A 54 -28.19 -1.75 -12.48
CA ILE A 54 -27.97 -1.99 -13.91
C ILE A 54 -26.62 -1.39 -14.31
N PRO A 55 -25.65 -2.20 -14.82
CA PRO A 55 -24.31 -1.71 -15.10
C PRO A 55 -24.22 -0.88 -16.38
N GLN A 56 -25.18 -1.00 -17.30
CA GLN A 56 -25.21 -0.28 -18.57
C GLN A 56 -26.57 -0.34 -19.25
N GLY A 57 -26.78 0.49 -20.26
CA GLY A 57 -27.98 0.43 -21.07
C GLY A 57 -27.82 1.14 -22.41
N ILE A 58 -28.74 0.84 -23.32
CA ILE A 58 -28.91 1.54 -24.60
C ILE A 58 -30.33 2.08 -24.62
N THR A 59 -30.49 3.35 -24.96
CA THR A 59 -31.78 4.03 -25.07
C THR A 59 -31.81 4.95 -26.29
N ARG A 60 -33.00 5.45 -26.62
CA ARG A 60 -33.17 6.59 -27.52
C ARG A 60 -33.29 7.85 -26.67
N PHE A 61 -32.46 8.83 -26.97
CA PHE A 61 -32.51 10.16 -26.37
C PHE A 61 -32.48 11.17 -27.51
N ASP A 62 -33.45 12.09 -27.55
CA ASP A 62 -33.59 13.11 -28.61
C ASP A 62 -33.44 12.49 -30.03
N GLU A 63 -34.24 11.45 -30.29
CA GLU A 63 -34.27 10.65 -31.54
C GLU A 63 -32.98 9.87 -31.89
N HIS A 64 -31.94 9.95 -31.08
CA HIS A 64 -30.63 9.34 -31.37
C HIS A 64 -30.28 8.23 -30.39
N TRP A 65 -29.39 7.33 -30.79
CA TRP A 65 -28.98 6.22 -29.93
C TRP A 65 -27.97 6.69 -28.89
N LEU A 66 -28.30 6.46 -27.62
CA LEU A 66 -27.43 6.74 -26.48
C LEU A 66 -27.13 5.42 -25.78
N LYS A 67 -25.84 5.10 -25.63
CA LYS A 67 -25.35 4.06 -24.74
C LYS A 67 -24.73 4.68 -23.51
N TRP A 68 -25.01 4.12 -22.35
CA TRP A 68 -24.34 4.48 -21.11
C TRP A 68 -23.72 3.25 -20.43
N GLU A 69 -22.55 3.43 -19.81
CA GLU A 69 -21.86 2.36 -19.08
C GLU A 69 -21.37 2.88 -17.72
N ARG A 70 -21.69 2.15 -16.65
CA ARG A 70 -21.13 2.36 -15.32
C ARG A 70 -19.84 1.58 -15.17
N HIS A 71 -18.83 2.27 -14.66
CA HIS A 71 -17.58 1.69 -14.20
C HIS A 71 -17.43 2.00 -12.72
N ALA A 72 -16.47 1.35 -12.06
CA ALA A 72 -16.23 1.58 -10.63
C ALA A 72 -15.99 3.08 -10.33
N GLU A 73 -15.12 3.72 -11.11
CA GLU A 73 -14.65 5.10 -10.84
C GLU A 73 -15.26 6.18 -11.74
N PHE A 74 -15.91 5.80 -12.84
CA PHE A 74 -16.43 6.76 -13.83
C PHE A 74 -17.68 6.22 -14.51
N PHE A 75 -18.34 7.07 -15.29
CA PHE A 75 -19.52 6.77 -16.08
C PHE A 75 -19.28 7.24 -17.50
N THR A 76 -19.69 6.48 -18.50
CA THR A 76 -19.55 6.89 -19.90
C THR A 76 -20.88 7.03 -20.59
N LEU A 77 -20.95 7.98 -21.51
CA LEU A 77 -22.05 8.18 -22.44
C LEU A 77 -21.48 8.14 -23.86
N THR A 78 -22.08 7.33 -24.73
CA THR A 78 -21.78 7.29 -26.16
C THR A 78 -23.05 7.60 -26.92
N TYR A 79 -23.05 8.72 -27.64
CA TYR A 79 -24.20 9.25 -28.35
C TYR A 79 -23.93 9.25 -29.85
N VAL A 80 -24.81 8.60 -30.62
CA VAL A 80 -24.65 8.40 -32.06
C VAL A 80 -25.74 9.12 -32.81
N VAL A 81 -25.33 10.07 -33.64
CA VAL A 81 -26.19 10.92 -34.47
C VAL A 81 -25.93 10.61 -35.93
N THR A 82 -26.95 10.15 -36.66
CA THR A 82 -26.85 9.98 -38.11
C THR A 82 -26.65 11.35 -38.76
N ALA A 83 -25.69 11.46 -39.67
CA ALA A 83 -25.42 12.74 -40.34
C ALA A 83 -26.40 12.96 -41.50
N ASN A 84 -27.00 14.15 -41.57
CA ASN A 84 -27.88 14.55 -42.67
C ASN A 84 -27.11 15.06 -43.91
N THR A 85 -25.79 14.84 -43.95
CA THR A 85 -24.90 15.30 -45.02
C THR A 85 -23.94 14.18 -45.42
N VAL A 86 -23.61 14.13 -46.71
CA VAL A 86 -22.64 13.18 -47.29
C VAL A 86 -21.19 13.54 -46.91
N ARG A 87 -20.94 14.80 -46.53
CA ARG A 87 -19.61 15.33 -46.17
C ARG A 87 -19.60 15.88 -44.73
N PRO A 88 -19.82 15.04 -43.70
CA PRO A 88 -19.85 15.50 -42.31
C PRO A 88 -18.50 16.10 -41.90
N HIS A 89 -18.55 17.22 -41.19
CA HIS A 89 -17.40 17.92 -40.59
C HIS A 89 -17.60 18.01 -39.07
N TRP A 90 -16.61 18.51 -38.33
CA TRP A 90 -16.78 18.72 -36.89
C TRP A 90 -18.01 19.57 -36.59
N THR A 91 -18.77 19.15 -35.58
CA THR A 91 -19.99 19.80 -35.13
C THR A 91 -20.04 19.82 -33.61
N SER A 92 -20.81 20.71 -33.01
CA SER A 92 -21.01 20.72 -31.57
C SER A 92 -21.82 19.51 -31.10
N LEU A 93 -21.68 19.18 -29.81
CA LEU A 93 -22.59 18.26 -29.13
C LEU A 93 -24.04 18.75 -29.28
N PRO A 94 -25.00 17.87 -29.62
CA PRO A 94 -26.40 18.28 -29.75
C PRO A 94 -26.96 18.91 -28.48
N GLU A 95 -27.74 19.97 -28.64
CA GLU A 95 -28.17 20.87 -27.57
C GLU A 95 -28.89 20.13 -26.44
N ALA A 96 -29.76 19.16 -26.78
CA ALA A 96 -30.48 18.35 -25.79
C ALA A 96 -29.53 17.61 -24.84
N LEU A 97 -28.45 17.02 -25.36
CA LEU A 97 -27.46 16.33 -24.53
C LEU A 97 -26.52 17.33 -23.85
N ALA A 98 -26.12 18.40 -24.53
CA ALA A 98 -25.28 19.44 -23.95
C ALA A 98 -25.92 20.09 -22.71
N ALA A 99 -27.24 20.35 -22.74
CA ALA A 99 -27.99 20.88 -21.61
C ALA A 99 -27.95 19.95 -20.38
N LYS A 100 -28.00 18.63 -20.59
CA LYS A 100 -27.91 17.63 -19.51
C LYS A 100 -26.50 17.51 -18.93
N ILE A 101 -25.48 17.75 -19.75
CA ILE A 101 -24.07 17.62 -19.37
C ILE A 101 -23.53 18.91 -18.74
N SER A 102 -24.07 20.08 -19.09
CA SER A 102 -23.60 21.38 -18.60
C SER A 102 -23.36 21.43 -17.08
N PRO A 103 -24.22 20.88 -16.20
CA PRO A 103 -24.00 20.88 -14.75
C PRO A 103 -22.82 20.00 -14.27
N TYR A 104 -22.33 19.10 -15.12
CA TYR A 104 -21.30 18.11 -14.82
C TYR A 104 -19.99 18.35 -15.61
N THR A 105 -19.86 19.49 -16.28
CA THR A 105 -18.71 19.80 -17.16
C THR A 105 -17.37 19.69 -16.42
N GLN A 106 -17.31 20.11 -15.16
CA GLN A 106 -16.15 20.02 -14.28
C GLN A 106 -15.75 18.58 -13.92
N LEU A 107 -16.65 17.62 -14.10
CA LEU A 107 -16.44 16.20 -13.83
C LEU A 107 -16.01 15.43 -15.10
N LEU A 108 -16.01 16.07 -16.27
CA LEU A 108 -15.58 15.44 -17.52
C LEU A 108 -14.08 15.22 -17.50
N ILE A 109 -13.69 13.95 -17.60
CA ILE A 109 -12.28 13.55 -17.75
C ILE A 109 -11.93 13.27 -19.21
N ASN A 110 -12.91 12.94 -20.03
CA ASN A 110 -12.73 12.70 -21.46
C ASN A 110 -13.95 13.17 -22.25
N SER A 111 -13.71 13.82 -23.39
CA SER A 111 -14.71 14.18 -24.39
C SER A 111 -14.14 13.87 -25.77
N VAL A 112 -14.83 13.03 -26.54
CA VAL A 112 -14.38 12.57 -27.86
C VAL A 112 -15.49 12.79 -28.87
N GLN A 113 -15.12 13.29 -30.05
CA GLN A 113 -15.96 13.28 -31.23
C GLN A 113 -15.31 12.43 -32.32
N ILE A 114 -16.07 11.49 -32.88
CA ILE A 114 -15.68 10.73 -34.06
C ILE A 114 -16.63 11.06 -35.21
N VAL A 115 -16.07 11.54 -36.31
CA VAL A 115 -16.79 11.66 -37.58
C VAL A 115 -16.57 10.36 -38.36
N VAL A 116 -17.67 9.67 -38.66
CA VAL A 116 -17.67 8.39 -39.37
C VAL A 116 -18.15 8.61 -40.80
N ARG A 117 -17.35 8.20 -41.78
CA ARG A 117 -17.66 8.32 -43.21
C ARG A 117 -17.47 7.01 -43.93
N ASN A 118 -18.13 6.90 -45.08
CA ASN A 118 -17.88 5.83 -46.03
C ASN A 118 -16.72 6.22 -46.96
N HIS A 119 -15.88 5.26 -47.34
CA HIS A 119 -14.76 5.45 -48.24
C HIS A 119 -15.19 5.95 -49.63
N ASP A 120 -16.33 5.49 -50.15
CA ASP A 120 -16.81 5.86 -51.49
C ASP A 120 -17.22 7.33 -51.58
N SER A 121 -17.60 7.93 -50.44
CA SER A 121 -17.89 9.35 -50.33
C SER A 121 -16.71 10.16 -49.80
N TRP A 122 -15.53 9.55 -49.63
CA TRP A 122 -14.33 10.18 -49.09
C TRP A 122 -13.38 10.66 -50.20
N GLU A 123 -13.07 11.96 -50.20
CA GLU A 123 -12.22 12.59 -51.21
C GLU A 123 -10.71 12.44 -50.94
N GLY A 124 -10.33 11.80 -49.81
CA GLY A 124 -8.93 11.57 -49.44
C GLY A 124 -8.26 12.65 -48.60
N ASP A 125 -8.89 13.82 -48.45
CA ASP A 125 -8.28 14.99 -47.80
C ASP A 125 -8.65 15.14 -46.31
N HIS A 126 -7.86 14.51 -45.43
CA HIS A 126 -7.99 14.67 -43.98
C HIS A 126 -7.56 16.07 -43.49
N ALA A 127 -6.87 16.88 -44.31
CA ALA A 127 -6.49 18.24 -43.92
C ALA A 127 -7.71 19.17 -43.84
N ALA A 128 -8.80 18.86 -44.56
CA ALA A 128 -10.10 19.54 -44.43
C ALA A 128 -10.67 19.48 -43.00
N TYR A 129 -10.19 18.54 -42.16
CA TYR A 129 -10.57 18.44 -40.76
C TYR A 129 -9.65 19.23 -39.81
N GLY A 130 -8.69 20.00 -40.33
CA GLY A 130 -7.88 20.91 -39.54
C GLY A 130 -6.91 20.23 -38.56
N PHE A 131 -6.61 18.95 -38.75
CA PHE A 131 -5.60 18.26 -37.96
C PHE A 131 -4.23 18.90 -38.16
N LYS A 132 -3.44 18.96 -37.09
CA LYS A 132 -2.05 19.39 -37.14
C LYS A 132 -1.18 18.15 -36.94
N ASP A 133 -0.33 17.78 -37.90
CA ASP A 133 0.54 16.59 -37.85
C ASP A 133 -0.19 15.30 -37.38
N PRO A 134 -1.28 14.88 -38.05
CA PRO A 134 -2.08 13.77 -37.57
C PRO A 134 -1.31 12.44 -37.57
N CYS A 135 -1.69 11.58 -36.64
CA CYS A 135 -1.43 10.15 -36.77
C CYS A 135 -2.53 9.52 -37.63
N GLY A 136 -2.17 8.46 -38.35
CA GLY A 136 -3.04 7.72 -39.25
C GLY A 136 -2.76 6.22 -39.14
N SER A 137 -3.80 5.43 -38.88
CA SER A 137 -3.72 3.97 -38.86
C SER A 137 -4.77 3.37 -39.79
N SER A 138 -4.35 2.42 -40.62
CA SER A 138 -5.27 1.48 -41.24
C SER A 138 -5.59 0.38 -40.22
N ILE A 139 -6.86 0.09 -39.98
CA ILE A 139 -7.31 -0.78 -38.88
C ILE A 139 -8.23 -1.88 -39.41
N GLY A 140 -8.45 -2.90 -38.59
CA GLY A 140 -9.37 -4.00 -38.94
C GLY A 140 -8.91 -4.84 -40.12
N GLY A 141 -7.61 -4.82 -40.45
CA GLY A 141 -7.03 -5.53 -41.59
C GLY A 141 -7.07 -4.78 -42.92
N GLY A 142 -7.30 -3.47 -42.90
CA GLY A 142 -7.42 -2.66 -44.13
C GLY A 142 -8.83 -2.13 -44.38
N ASP A 143 -9.83 -2.68 -43.67
CA ASP A 143 -11.25 -2.39 -43.90
C ASP A 143 -11.71 -1.01 -43.38
N ALA A 144 -10.85 -0.30 -42.65
CA ALA A 144 -11.07 1.08 -42.25
C ALA A 144 -9.75 1.81 -42.01
N ALA A 145 -9.82 3.14 -41.98
CA ALA A 145 -8.70 3.99 -41.59
C ALA A 145 -9.16 5.06 -40.59
N VAL A 146 -8.26 5.42 -39.67
CA VAL A 146 -8.53 6.41 -38.62
C VAL A 146 -7.40 7.44 -38.56
N TRP A 147 -7.78 8.70 -38.38
CA TRP A 147 -6.86 9.81 -38.16
C TRP A 147 -7.22 10.59 -36.89
N SER A 148 -6.20 11.03 -36.16
CA SER A 148 -6.31 11.96 -35.05
C SER A 148 -4.94 12.58 -34.77
N ASP A 149 -4.91 13.85 -34.35
CA ASP A 149 -3.70 14.49 -33.82
C ASP A 149 -3.63 14.48 -32.28
N PHE A 150 -4.64 13.89 -31.60
CA PHE A 150 -4.77 13.85 -30.14
C PHE A 150 -4.69 15.23 -29.48
N ARG A 151 -5.01 16.30 -30.22
CA ARG A 151 -5.10 17.65 -29.69
C ARG A 151 -6.56 17.94 -29.35
N LEU A 152 -6.76 18.60 -28.21
CA LEU A 152 -8.09 19.04 -27.83
C LEU A 152 -8.51 20.20 -28.75
N SER A 153 -9.78 20.18 -29.15
CA SER A 153 -10.44 21.31 -29.78
C SER A 153 -10.56 22.49 -28.80
N GLU A 154 -10.95 23.66 -29.29
CA GLU A 154 -11.26 24.82 -28.43
C GLU A 154 -12.38 24.50 -27.43
N CYS A 155 -13.25 23.54 -27.74
CA CYS A 155 -14.32 23.05 -26.88
C CYS A 155 -13.87 21.89 -25.97
N GLY A 156 -12.59 21.50 -25.98
CA GLY A 156 -12.03 20.45 -25.13
C GLY A 156 -12.28 19.02 -25.62
N GLU A 157 -12.64 18.83 -26.90
CA GLU A 157 -12.92 17.51 -27.47
C GLU A 157 -11.67 16.95 -28.16
N ASN A 158 -11.36 15.68 -27.94
CA ASN A 158 -10.43 14.95 -28.80
C ASN A 158 -11.18 14.43 -30.05
N ARG A 159 -10.59 14.58 -31.23
CA ARG A 159 -11.27 14.35 -32.51
C ARG A 159 -10.64 13.20 -33.28
N PHE A 160 -11.49 12.34 -33.83
CA PHE A 160 -11.10 11.26 -34.73
C PHE A 160 -11.89 11.31 -36.03
N LEU A 161 -11.22 11.15 -37.15
CA LEU A 161 -11.84 10.88 -38.44
C LEU A 161 -11.77 9.38 -38.69
N PHE A 162 -12.91 8.73 -38.88
CA PHE A 162 -13.02 7.31 -39.16
C PHE A 162 -13.60 7.11 -40.57
N ILE A 163 -12.81 6.50 -41.45
CA ILE A 163 -13.24 6.17 -42.81
C ILE A 163 -13.47 4.66 -42.88
N ASN A 164 -14.73 4.26 -43.02
CA ASN A 164 -15.13 2.89 -43.22
C ASN A 164 -15.01 2.51 -44.70
N THR A 165 -14.28 1.44 -45.00
CA THR A 165 -14.15 0.91 -46.37
C THR A 165 -15.02 -0.34 -46.55
N HIS A 166 -14.92 -1.31 -45.63
CA HIS A 166 -15.58 -2.62 -45.77
C HIS A 166 -16.17 -3.18 -44.47
N LEU A 167 -16.20 -2.41 -43.38
CA LEU A 167 -16.78 -2.88 -42.13
C LEU A 167 -18.31 -2.82 -42.21
N ASN A 168 -18.96 -3.91 -41.78
CA ASN A 168 -20.39 -3.85 -41.47
C ASN A 168 -20.65 -3.09 -40.15
N ALA A 169 -21.91 -2.72 -39.89
CA ALA A 169 -22.30 -1.94 -38.70
C ALA A 169 -21.82 -2.56 -37.37
N TYR A 170 -21.80 -3.89 -37.28
CA TYR A 170 -21.28 -4.61 -36.10
C TYR A 170 -19.78 -4.40 -35.90
N ARG A 171 -18.97 -4.59 -36.96
CA ARG A 171 -17.52 -4.42 -36.90
C ARG A 171 -17.14 -2.94 -36.73
N GLN A 172 -17.86 -2.02 -37.36
CA GLN A 172 -17.69 -0.56 -37.20
C GLN A 172 -17.91 -0.16 -35.74
N GLY A 173 -19.05 -0.54 -35.14
CA GLY A 173 -19.37 -0.23 -33.75
C GLY A 173 -18.34 -0.78 -32.75
N ARG A 174 -17.81 -1.99 -32.99
CA ARG A 174 -16.71 -2.53 -32.16
C ARG A 174 -15.42 -1.77 -32.34
N MET A 175 -15.07 -1.36 -33.56
CA MET A 175 -13.83 -0.63 -33.81
C MET A 175 -13.86 0.77 -33.18
N ILE A 176 -14.98 1.46 -33.32
CA ILE A 176 -15.21 2.77 -32.71
C ILE A 176 -15.16 2.66 -31.19
N ARG A 177 -15.84 1.66 -30.61
CA ARG A 177 -15.76 1.39 -29.16
C ARG A 177 -14.31 1.23 -28.68
N ARG A 178 -13.46 0.51 -29.43
CA ARG A 178 -12.04 0.35 -29.07
C ARG A 178 -11.30 1.68 -29.04
N LEU A 179 -11.54 2.56 -30.02
CA LEU A 179 -10.94 3.90 -30.05
C LEU A 179 -11.38 4.73 -28.82
N LEU A 180 -12.67 4.67 -28.47
CA LEU A 180 -13.21 5.34 -27.30
C LEU A 180 -12.62 4.79 -25.99
N GLU A 181 -12.52 3.46 -25.86
CA GLU A 181 -11.92 2.80 -24.71
C GLU A 181 -10.43 3.13 -24.56
N ILE A 182 -9.68 3.17 -25.67
CA ILE A 182 -8.27 3.59 -25.66
C ILE A 182 -8.13 4.98 -25.04
N GLU A 183 -8.93 5.94 -25.51
CA GLU A 183 -8.81 7.31 -25.03
C GLU A 183 -9.28 7.46 -23.58
N THR A 184 -10.42 6.88 -23.24
CA THR A 184 -10.97 6.93 -21.87
C THR A 184 -10.03 6.26 -20.88
N TYR A 185 -9.54 5.05 -21.15
CA TYR A 185 -8.62 4.36 -20.23
C TYR A 185 -7.23 5.01 -20.17
N ARG A 186 -6.73 5.60 -21.27
CA ARG A 186 -5.49 6.39 -21.27
C ARG A 186 -5.60 7.59 -20.34
N MET A 187 -6.72 8.32 -20.38
CA MET A 187 -6.98 9.44 -19.48
C MET A 187 -7.13 8.97 -18.03
N MET A 188 -7.92 7.92 -17.76
CA MET A 188 -8.11 7.36 -16.42
C MET A 188 -6.79 6.86 -15.79
N ALA A 189 -5.94 6.19 -16.56
CA ALA A 189 -4.62 5.77 -16.10
C ALA A 189 -3.70 6.98 -15.80
N SER A 190 -3.81 8.04 -16.60
CA SER A 190 -2.95 9.22 -16.45
C SER A 190 -3.25 10.04 -15.19
N LEU A 191 -4.39 9.83 -14.53
CA LEU A 191 -4.77 10.50 -13.28
C LEU A 191 -3.80 10.26 -12.13
N ALA A 192 -3.05 9.15 -12.14
CA ALA A 192 -2.05 8.89 -11.11
C ALA A 192 -0.78 9.74 -11.26
N LEU A 193 -0.53 10.34 -12.44
CA LEU A 193 0.74 11.01 -12.72
C LEU A 193 1.03 12.21 -11.77
N PRO A 194 0.08 13.12 -11.49
CA PRO A 194 0.32 14.21 -10.54
C PRO A 194 0.65 13.68 -9.14
N THR A 195 -0.09 12.67 -8.68
CA THR A 195 0.14 12.00 -7.40
C THR A 195 1.51 11.32 -7.36
N ALA A 196 1.92 10.63 -8.43
CA ALA A 196 3.22 9.99 -8.53
C ALA A 196 4.36 11.02 -8.42
N LYS A 197 4.24 12.17 -9.10
CA LYS A 197 5.23 13.25 -9.02
C LYS A 197 5.34 13.82 -7.61
N GLN A 198 4.22 14.06 -6.95
CA GLN A 198 4.20 14.56 -5.56
C GLN A 198 4.77 13.52 -4.58
N LEU A 199 4.45 12.23 -4.78
CA LEU A 199 4.95 11.14 -3.95
C LEU A 199 6.46 10.95 -4.14
N SER A 200 6.97 11.02 -5.37
CA SER A 200 8.40 10.89 -5.65
C SER A 200 9.24 11.89 -4.84
N SER A 201 8.79 13.15 -4.74
CA SER A 201 9.47 14.17 -3.92
C SER A 201 9.48 13.82 -2.42
N GLN A 202 8.36 13.30 -1.90
CA GLN A 202 8.28 12.84 -0.51
C GLN A 202 9.18 11.63 -0.24
N LEU A 203 9.25 10.69 -1.18
CA LEU A 203 10.10 9.50 -1.09
C LEU A 203 11.58 9.89 -0.98
N ASP A 204 12.04 10.87 -1.74
CA ASP A 204 13.44 11.34 -1.66
C ASP A 204 13.78 11.88 -0.25
N ALA A 205 12.84 12.55 0.41
CA ALA A 205 13.01 13.02 1.79
C ALA A 205 13.00 11.86 2.80
N PHE A 206 12.14 10.87 2.59
CA PHE A 206 12.07 9.69 3.45
C PHE A 206 13.28 8.77 3.30
N ASP A 207 13.81 8.60 2.09
CA ASP A 207 15.04 7.86 1.82
C ASP A 207 16.22 8.46 2.61
N ARG A 208 16.38 9.80 2.60
CA ARG A 208 17.39 10.48 3.42
C ARG A 208 17.18 10.27 4.91
N THR A 209 15.92 10.35 5.36
CA THR A 209 15.59 10.11 6.77
C THR A 209 15.92 8.69 7.19
N LEU A 210 15.62 7.70 6.34
CA LEU A 210 15.94 6.30 6.58
C LEU A 210 17.45 6.07 6.68
N VAL A 211 18.25 6.70 5.81
CA VAL A 211 19.72 6.65 5.87
C VAL A 211 20.23 7.19 7.21
N ASP A 212 19.80 8.39 7.61
CA ASP A 212 20.18 8.99 8.91
C ASP A 212 19.83 8.07 10.09
N LEU A 213 18.60 7.55 10.12
CA LEU A 213 18.14 6.66 11.18
C LEU A 213 18.93 5.34 11.20
N SER A 214 19.28 4.81 10.03
CA SER A 214 20.09 3.60 9.90
C SER A 214 21.51 3.80 10.40
N GLU A 215 22.16 4.91 10.06
CA GLU A 215 23.51 5.26 10.55
C GLU A 215 23.52 5.44 12.07
N ARG A 216 22.51 6.14 12.61
CA ARG A 216 22.35 6.32 14.06
C ARG A 216 22.04 5.01 14.78
N ASN A 217 21.31 4.09 14.15
CA ASN A 217 21.07 2.74 14.69
C ASN A 217 22.34 1.88 14.72
N ALA A 218 23.28 2.11 13.79
CA ALA A 218 24.56 1.40 13.76
C ALA A 218 25.60 2.00 14.72
N ALA A 219 25.39 3.22 15.22
CA ALA A 219 26.34 3.90 16.09
C ALA A 219 26.44 3.22 17.49
N PRO A 220 27.67 2.99 18.01
CA PRO A 220 27.89 2.33 19.30
C PRO A 220 27.25 3.08 20.48
N ASP A 221 27.34 4.41 20.49
CA ASP A 221 26.94 5.28 21.61
C ASP A 221 25.53 5.89 21.46
N SER A 222 24.60 5.21 20.77
CA SER A 222 23.24 5.75 20.59
C SER A 222 22.43 5.68 21.90
N SER A 223 22.74 6.56 22.86
CA SER A 223 22.16 6.58 24.22
C SER A 223 20.66 6.89 24.28
N ASN A 224 19.98 6.95 23.14
CA ASN A 224 18.56 7.27 23.07
C ASN A 224 17.81 6.36 22.08
N ALA A 225 17.94 5.05 22.26
CA ALA A 225 17.20 4.03 21.52
C ALA A 225 15.68 4.30 21.51
N LYS A 226 15.13 4.82 22.61
CA LYS A 226 13.72 5.23 22.71
C LYS A 226 13.37 6.35 21.72
N LYS A 227 14.23 7.37 21.58
CA LYS A 227 14.04 8.45 20.60
C LYS A 227 14.14 7.91 19.18
N LEU A 228 15.12 7.05 18.90
CA LEU A 228 15.31 6.45 17.58
C LEU A 228 14.11 5.57 17.19
N LEU A 229 13.58 4.78 18.12
CA LEU A 229 12.38 3.97 17.92
C LEU A 229 11.17 4.85 17.60
N SER A 230 11.01 5.97 18.32
CA SER A 230 9.93 6.93 18.04
C SER A 230 10.05 7.55 16.65
N GLU A 231 11.26 7.85 16.19
CA GLU A 231 11.49 8.43 14.86
C GLU A 231 11.24 7.40 13.74
N ILE A 232 11.70 6.16 13.91
CA ILE A 232 11.43 5.05 12.98
C ILE A 232 9.93 4.76 12.93
N ALA A 233 9.25 4.70 14.07
CA ALA A 233 7.81 4.49 14.14
C ALA A 233 7.04 5.62 13.43
N ALA A 234 7.47 6.88 13.59
CA ALA A 234 6.87 8.02 12.90
C ALA A 234 7.08 7.96 11.38
N LEU A 235 8.27 7.55 10.91
CA LEU A 235 8.53 7.34 9.48
C LEU A 235 7.68 6.18 8.93
N SER A 236 7.61 5.06 9.66
CA SER A 236 6.81 3.89 9.31
C SER A 236 5.33 4.26 9.14
N ALA A 237 4.76 4.97 10.12
CA ALA A 237 3.37 5.41 10.08
C ALA A 237 3.06 6.27 8.84
N LYS A 238 3.97 7.18 8.47
CA LYS A 238 3.83 8.00 7.25
C LYS A 238 3.86 7.14 6.00
N VAL A 239 4.84 6.24 5.87
CA VAL A 239 5.00 5.38 4.69
C VAL A 239 3.82 4.42 4.53
N VAL A 240 3.35 3.79 5.61
CA VAL A 240 2.16 2.93 5.61
C VAL A 240 0.91 3.71 5.22
N SER A 241 0.73 4.91 5.75
CA SER A 241 -0.40 5.79 5.41
C SER A 241 -0.40 6.16 3.92
N LEU A 242 0.74 6.56 3.36
CA LEU A 242 0.87 6.83 1.92
C LEU A 242 0.57 5.60 1.07
N SER A 243 1.09 4.43 1.49
CA SER A 243 0.88 3.16 0.79
C SER A 243 -0.60 2.81 0.74
N ALA A 244 -1.30 2.87 1.88
CA ALA A 244 -2.72 2.60 1.96
C ALA A 244 -3.55 3.58 1.11
N ARG A 245 -3.21 4.87 1.15
CA ARG A 245 -3.94 5.92 0.44
C ARG A 245 -3.82 5.82 -1.08
N HIS A 246 -2.68 5.39 -1.61
CA HIS A 246 -2.40 5.44 -3.05
C HIS A 246 -2.50 4.08 -3.76
N ARG A 247 -2.51 2.96 -3.03
CA ARG A 247 -2.57 1.60 -3.58
C ARG A 247 -3.67 1.41 -4.63
N HIS A 248 -4.89 1.85 -4.33
CA HIS A 248 -6.01 1.68 -5.26
C HIS A 248 -5.78 2.41 -6.60
N ARG A 249 -5.31 3.67 -6.54
CA ARG A 249 -5.09 4.50 -7.75
C ARG A 249 -3.94 3.96 -8.61
N PHE A 250 -2.84 3.49 -8.00
CA PHE A 250 -1.74 2.88 -8.76
C PHE A 250 -2.13 1.53 -9.39
N SER A 251 -2.83 0.67 -8.63
CA SER A 251 -3.38 -0.58 -9.18
C SER A 251 -4.35 -0.33 -10.35
N ALA A 252 -5.28 0.61 -10.19
CA ALA A 252 -6.19 1.02 -11.26
C ALA A 252 -5.44 1.55 -12.50
N THR A 253 -4.35 2.31 -12.29
CA THR A 253 -3.50 2.81 -13.38
C THR A 253 -2.88 1.69 -14.18
N GLN A 254 -2.37 0.64 -13.53
CA GLN A 254 -1.82 -0.53 -14.20
C GLN A 254 -2.89 -1.27 -15.00
N ALA A 255 -4.07 -1.51 -14.40
CA ALA A 255 -5.18 -2.19 -15.05
C ALA A 255 -5.71 -1.43 -16.28
N TYR A 256 -5.93 -0.11 -16.15
CA TYR A 256 -6.36 0.70 -17.29
C TYR A 256 -5.29 0.80 -18.38
N ALA A 257 -4.01 0.90 -18.02
CA ALA A 257 -2.93 0.90 -19.00
C ALA A 257 -2.87 -0.42 -19.79
N GLN A 258 -3.10 -1.55 -19.13
CA GLN A 258 -3.18 -2.85 -19.79
C GLN A 258 -4.33 -2.87 -20.81
N LEU A 259 -5.53 -2.39 -20.44
CA LEU A 259 -6.66 -2.29 -21.37
C LEU A 259 -6.32 -1.42 -22.58
N VAL A 260 -5.61 -0.31 -22.41
CA VAL A 260 -5.16 0.53 -23.54
C VAL A 260 -4.31 -0.28 -24.52
N PHE A 261 -3.31 -1.02 -24.03
CA PHE A 261 -2.42 -1.80 -24.90
C PHE A 261 -3.13 -2.99 -25.56
N GLU A 262 -4.04 -3.66 -24.86
CA GLU A 262 -4.88 -4.74 -25.42
C GLU A 262 -5.76 -4.21 -26.55
N ARG A 263 -6.44 -3.07 -26.33
CA ARG A 263 -7.29 -2.45 -27.34
C ARG A 263 -6.50 -1.94 -28.54
N LEU A 264 -5.31 -1.39 -28.34
CA LEU A 264 -4.40 -1.03 -29.42
C LEU A 264 -4.01 -2.25 -30.27
N ALA A 265 -3.65 -3.37 -29.64
CA ALA A 265 -3.34 -4.61 -30.36
C ALA A 265 -4.55 -5.12 -31.15
N GLU A 266 -5.75 -5.03 -30.57
CA GLU A 266 -7.00 -5.44 -31.21
C GLU A 266 -7.43 -4.59 -32.41
N LEU A 267 -6.95 -3.34 -32.53
CA LEU A 267 -7.16 -2.52 -33.73
C LEU A 267 -6.50 -3.16 -34.97
N ARG A 268 -5.46 -3.98 -34.77
CA ARG A 268 -4.65 -4.58 -35.84
C ARG A 268 -4.13 -3.51 -36.81
N GLU A 269 -3.46 -2.51 -36.26
CA GLU A 269 -3.06 -1.33 -37.02
C GLU A 269 -1.89 -1.57 -37.99
N ASN A 270 -2.10 -1.14 -39.23
CA ASN A 270 -1.09 -1.02 -40.28
C ASN A 270 -0.90 0.46 -40.64
N ARG A 271 0.13 0.75 -41.45
CA ARG A 271 0.36 2.10 -41.96
C ARG A 271 -0.81 2.54 -42.82
N ALA A 272 -1.34 3.72 -42.55
CA ALA A 272 -2.18 4.45 -43.49
C ALA A 272 -1.29 5.50 -44.17
N GLY A 273 -0.90 5.27 -45.42
CA GLY A 273 0.06 6.13 -46.12
C GLY A 273 1.38 6.29 -45.34
N ASP A 274 1.89 7.53 -45.32
CA ASP A 274 3.15 7.88 -44.64
C ASP A 274 2.97 8.35 -43.18
N TYR A 275 1.76 8.22 -42.63
CA TYR A 275 1.45 8.69 -41.28
C TYR A 275 1.98 7.75 -40.20
N GLN A 276 2.36 8.33 -39.06
CA GLN A 276 2.65 7.55 -37.86
C GLN A 276 1.36 6.89 -37.38
N ARG A 277 1.43 5.60 -37.05
CA ARG A 277 0.32 4.86 -36.47
C ARG A 277 -0.05 5.39 -35.08
N LEU A 278 -1.34 5.38 -34.77
CA LEU A 278 -1.89 5.81 -33.47
C LEU A 278 -1.23 5.06 -32.30
N GLY A 279 -1.09 3.73 -32.42
CA GLY A 279 -0.48 2.90 -31.39
C GLY A 279 0.96 3.28 -31.10
N ILE A 280 1.76 3.61 -32.12
CA ILE A 280 3.15 4.07 -31.92
C ILE A 280 3.21 5.41 -31.20
N LEU A 281 2.32 6.37 -31.52
CA LEU A 281 2.24 7.64 -30.82
C LEU A 281 1.91 7.42 -29.33
N ILE A 282 0.84 6.64 -29.07
CA ILE A 282 0.38 6.36 -27.72
C ILE A 282 1.46 5.61 -26.95
N GLU A 283 2.04 4.54 -27.48
CA GLU A 283 3.11 3.81 -26.80
C GLU A 283 4.28 4.72 -26.41
N ARG A 284 4.74 5.59 -27.31
CA ARG A 284 5.88 6.48 -27.03
C ARG A 284 5.58 7.55 -25.99
N ARG A 285 4.33 8.04 -25.92
CA ARG A 285 3.96 9.17 -25.06
C ARG A 285 3.25 8.77 -23.76
N PHE A 286 2.58 7.63 -23.74
CA PHE A 286 1.81 7.15 -22.59
C PHE A 286 2.58 6.11 -21.77
N LYS A 287 3.31 5.18 -22.40
CA LYS A 287 4.06 4.13 -21.67
C LYS A 287 5.08 4.70 -20.66
N PRO A 288 5.79 5.81 -20.93
CA PRO A 288 6.68 6.42 -19.93
C PRO A 288 5.92 6.88 -18.68
N THR A 289 4.74 7.46 -18.82
CA THR A 289 3.87 7.88 -17.70
C THR A 289 3.48 6.69 -16.83
N VAL A 290 3.04 5.59 -17.44
CA VAL A 290 2.68 4.35 -16.72
C VAL A 290 3.88 3.78 -15.98
N ARG A 291 5.05 3.72 -16.63
CA ARG A 291 6.30 3.26 -16.00
C ARG A 291 6.71 4.14 -14.82
N TYR A 292 6.57 5.45 -14.94
CA TYR A 292 6.89 6.38 -13.85
C TYR A 292 5.98 6.15 -12.62
N CYS A 293 4.69 5.94 -12.83
CA CYS A 293 3.76 5.58 -11.75
C CYS A 293 4.15 4.24 -11.09
N ALA A 294 4.42 3.20 -11.88
CA ALA A 294 4.80 1.89 -11.38
C ALA A 294 6.13 1.91 -10.59
N VAL A 295 7.14 2.63 -11.08
CA VAL A 295 8.43 2.77 -10.38
C VAL A 295 8.25 3.54 -9.07
N THR A 296 7.42 4.59 -9.05
CA THR A 296 7.12 5.34 -7.82
C THR A 296 6.42 4.45 -6.78
N GLU A 297 5.44 3.64 -7.18
CA GLU A 297 4.79 2.65 -6.31
C GLU A 297 5.80 1.63 -5.76
N GLN A 298 6.65 1.07 -6.62
CA GLN A 298 7.69 0.13 -6.22
C GLN A 298 8.67 0.75 -5.21
N ARG A 299 9.08 2.01 -5.42
CA ARG A 299 9.95 2.73 -4.47
C ARG A 299 9.28 2.85 -3.10
N LEU A 300 7.99 3.19 -3.06
CA LEU A 300 7.22 3.28 -1.82
C LEU A 300 7.17 1.92 -1.08
N ASP A 301 6.95 0.82 -1.80
CA ASP A 301 6.95 -0.53 -1.23
C ASP A 301 8.33 -0.96 -0.70
N VAL A 302 9.41 -0.64 -1.42
CA VAL A 302 10.78 -0.91 -0.98
C VAL A 302 11.09 -0.11 0.29
N LEU A 303 10.75 1.19 0.31
CA LEU A 303 10.94 2.03 1.49
C LEU A 303 10.17 1.50 2.69
N ALA A 304 8.91 1.07 2.51
CA ALA A 304 8.10 0.48 3.58
C ALA A 304 8.78 -0.74 4.22
N LYS A 305 9.31 -1.65 3.38
CA LYS A 305 10.07 -2.83 3.84
C LYS A 305 11.34 -2.44 4.58
N SER A 306 12.11 -1.49 4.04
CA SER A 306 13.36 -1.05 4.67
C SER A 306 13.13 -0.38 6.03
N VAL A 307 12.08 0.44 6.17
CA VAL A 307 11.71 1.05 7.45
C VAL A 307 11.27 0.00 8.47
N ALA A 308 10.49 -1.01 8.04
CA ALA A 308 10.09 -2.11 8.90
C ALA A 308 11.31 -2.91 9.41
N ASN A 309 12.21 -3.28 8.50
CA ASN A 309 13.45 -3.99 8.84
C ASN A 309 14.33 -3.19 9.81
N LEU A 310 14.45 -1.87 9.63
CA LEU A 310 15.21 -1.03 10.56
C LEU A 310 14.57 -1.01 11.96
N GLY A 311 13.24 -0.99 12.03
CA GLY A 311 12.51 -1.11 13.29
C GLY A 311 12.80 -2.43 14.01
N ASP A 312 12.74 -3.55 13.28
CA ASP A 312 13.03 -4.88 13.82
C ASP A 312 14.47 -4.98 14.33
N LEU A 313 15.44 -4.42 13.60
CA LEU A 313 16.84 -4.40 14.01
C LEU A 313 17.06 -3.58 15.29
N LEU A 314 16.43 -2.41 15.42
CA LEU A 314 16.53 -1.61 16.63
C LEU A 314 15.89 -2.34 17.82
N GLN A 315 14.74 -2.99 17.63
CA GLN A 315 14.09 -3.76 18.68
C GLN A 315 14.97 -4.93 19.14
N ALA A 316 15.59 -5.65 18.21
CA ALA A 316 16.54 -6.71 18.53
C ALA A 316 17.75 -6.18 19.31
N ARG A 317 18.34 -5.06 18.90
CA ARG A 317 19.45 -4.42 19.62
C ARG A 317 19.07 -4.03 21.05
N VAL A 318 17.93 -3.38 21.24
CA VAL A 318 17.43 -2.98 22.57
C VAL A 318 17.20 -4.21 23.45
N GLN A 319 16.66 -5.29 22.89
CA GLN A 319 16.45 -6.53 23.63
C GLN A 319 17.77 -7.13 24.13
N VAL A 320 18.81 -7.17 23.28
CA VAL A 320 20.15 -7.64 23.66
C VAL A 320 20.76 -6.76 24.75
N GLU A 321 20.69 -5.43 24.61
CA GLU A 321 21.23 -4.49 25.61
C GLU A 321 20.53 -4.64 26.98
N MET A 322 19.22 -4.86 26.98
CA MET A 322 18.45 -5.16 28.20
C MET A 322 18.86 -6.49 28.84
N GLU A 323 19.13 -7.52 28.03
CA GLU A 323 19.60 -8.82 28.51
C GLU A 323 21.02 -8.73 29.11
N GLU A 324 21.92 -7.97 28.49
CA GLU A 324 23.26 -7.70 29.02
C GLU A 324 23.21 -6.93 30.35
N GLN A 325 22.38 -5.89 30.46
CA GLN A 325 22.16 -5.17 31.72
C GLN A 325 21.58 -6.07 32.81
N ASN A 326 20.60 -6.90 32.49
CA ASN A 326 20.03 -7.86 33.44
C ASN A 326 21.08 -8.88 33.92
N ALA A 327 21.94 -9.37 33.02
CA ALA A 327 23.04 -10.27 33.37
C ALA A 327 24.06 -9.59 34.30
N GLU A 328 24.38 -8.32 34.06
CA GLU A 328 25.29 -7.54 34.92
C GLU A 328 24.69 -7.30 36.31
N ILE A 329 23.40 -6.96 36.38
CA ILE A 329 22.67 -6.84 37.66
C ILE A 329 22.72 -8.15 38.43
N LEU A 330 22.39 -9.29 37.80
CA LEU A 330 22.44 -10.61 38.42
C LEU A 330 23.85 -10.97 38.91
N LYS A 331 24.88 -10.65 38.13
CA LYS A 331 26.28 -10.84 38.52
C LYS A 331 26.64 -10.01 39.75
N SER A 332 26.19 -8.75 39.82
CA SER A 332 26.42 -7.88 40.97
C SER A 332 25.70 -8.37 42.23
N LEU A 333 24.48 -8.92 42.09
CA LEU A 333 23.71 -9.50 43.19
C LEU A 333 24.38 -10.76 43.73
N ASN A 334 24.84 -11.67 42.85
CA ASN A 334 25.58 -12.86 43.25
C ASN A 334 26.87 -12.49 44.00
N ALA A 335 27.64 -11.53 43.50
CA ALA A 335 28.86 -11.07 44.17
C ALA A 335 28.58 -10.51 45.58
N ARG A 336 27.48 -9.76 45.74
CA ARG A 336 27.04 -9.24 47.06
C ARG A 336 26.58 -10.36 47.98
N ALA A 337 25.81 -11.32 47.47
CA ALA A 337 25.35 -12.48 48.24
C ALA A 337 26.54 -13.33 48.73
N ASP A 338 27.52 -13.59 47.87
CA ASP A 338 28.75 -14.31 48.23
C ASP A 338 29.55 -13.59 49.32
N ALA A 339 29.65 -12.25 49.24
CA ALA A 339 30.30 -11.44 50.26
C ALA A 339 29.54 -11.53 51.60
N GLN A 340 28.21 -11.46 51.59
CA GLN A 340 27.39 -11.63 52.78
C GLN A 340 27.57 -13.02 53.41
N ILE A 341 27.60 -14.08 52.61
CA ILE A 341 27.85 -15.45 53.10
C ILE A 341 29.23 -15.54 53.78
N LYS A 342 30.27 -14.93 53.20
CA LYS A 342 31.61 -14.91 53.80
C LYS A 342 31.64 -14.16 55.12
N ILE A 343 31.00 -12.98 55.20
CA ILE A 343 30.90 -12.21 56.43
C ILE A 343 30.14 -12.99 57.50
N GLN A 344 29.01 -13.61 57.14
CA GLN A 344 28.23 -14.43 58.06
C GLN A 344 29.06 -15.59 58.61
N ARG A 345 29.80 -16.32 57.77
CA ARG A 345 30.72 -17.37 58.21
C ARG A 345 31.83 -16.84 59.13
N ALA A 346 32.36 -15.64 58.87
CA ALA A 346 33.36 -15.02 59.73
C ALA A 346 32.79 -14.67 61.12
N VAL A 347 31.58 -14.09 61.17
CA VAL A 347 30.87 -13.80 62.42
C VAL A 347 30.53 -15.08 63.18
N GLU A 348 30.14 -16.14 62.48
CA GLU A 348 29.94 -17.47 63.08
C GLU A 348 31.24 -18.04 63.65
N GLY A 349 32.36 -17.91 62.95
CA GLY A 349 33.67 -18.32 63.46
C GLY A 349 34.03 -17.57 64.75
N LEU A 350 33.79 -16.26 64.78
CA LEU A 350 34.03 -15.42 65.95
C LEU A 350 33.13 -15.79 67.13
N SER A 351 31.84 -16.07 66.88
CA SER A 351 30.90 -16.45 67.94
C SER A 351 31.24 -17.80 68.56
N ILE A 352 31.74 -18.77 67.78
CA ILE A 352 32.25 -20.05 68.33
C ILE A 352 33.41 -19.81 69.29
N ILE A 353 34.36 -18.93 68.93
CA ILE A 353 35.49 -18.58 69.80
C ILE A 353 34.99 -17.92 71.10
N ALA A 354 34.10 -16.94 71.00
CA ALA A 354 33.53 -16.24 72.15
C ALA A 354 32.78 -17.20 73.09
N ILE A 355 31.89 -18.05 72.55
CA ILE A 355 31.14 -19.05 73.32
C ILE A 355 32.10 -20.02 74.03
N THR A 356 33.13 -20.49 73.32
CA THR A 356 34.13 -21.40 73.90
C THR A 356 34.82 -20.77 75.11
N TYR A 357 35.24 -19.51 74.98
CA TYR A 357 35.85 -18.76 76.08
C TYR A 357 34.88 -18.57 77.27
N TYR A 358 33.64 -18.17 77.02
CA TYR A 358 32.63 -18.00 78.08
C TYR A 358 32.32 -19.31 78.82
N VAL A 359 32.18 -20.44 78.10
CA VAL A 359 31.96 -21.76 78.73
C VAL A 359 33.13 -22.15 79.62
N LEU A 360 34.37 -21.99 79.16
CA LEU A 360 35.56 -22.29 79.97
C LEU A 360 35.66 -21.37 81.20
N SER A 361 35.36 -20.07 81.05
CA SER A 361 35.34 -19.13 82.16
C SER A 361 34.26 -19.47 83.19
N LEU A 362 33.09 -19.92 82.74
CA LEU A 362 31.99 -20.33 83.63
C LEU A 362 32.35 -21.59 84.42
N LEU A 363 32.97 -22.58 83.77
CA LEU A 363 33.47 -23.79 84.44
C LEU A 363 34.57 -23.47 85.45
N LYS A 364 35.47 -22.53 85.14
CA LYS A 364 36.48 -22.04 86.10
C LYS A 364 35.82 -21.39 87.32
N LEU A 365 34.80 -20.55 87.12
CA LEU A 365 34.06 -19.93 88.22
C LEU A 365 33.34 -20.97 89.09
N LEU A 366 32.71 -21.98 88.46
CA LEU A 366 32.09 -23.10 89.15
C LEU A 366 33.09 -23.87 90.02
N TYR A 367 34.29 -24.16 89.50
CA TYR A 367 35.36 -24.80 90.26
C TYR A 367 35.77 -23.96 91.48
N SER A 368 36.00 -22.64 91.29
CA SER A 368 36.31 -21.73 92.39
C SER A 368 35.19 -21.65 93.43
N GLY A 369 33.93 -21.68 93.01
CA GLY A 369 32.76 -21.68 93.91
C GLY A 369 32.65 -22.96 94.74
N VAL A 370 32.89 -24.13 94.14
CA VAL A 370 32.90 -25.42 94.85
C VAL A 370 34.06 -25.51 95.86
N HIS A 371 35.22 -24.95 95.52
CA HIS A 371 36.37 -24.88 96.43
C HIS A 371 36.08 -23.96 97.64
N LEU A 372 35.31 -22.87 97.46
CA LEU A 372 34.88 -21.99 98.56
C LEU A 372 33.85 -22.65 99.50
N LEU A 373 33.11 -23.66 99.01
CA LEU A 373 32.12 -24.43 99.79
C LEU A 373 32.75 -25.53 100.67
N GLY A 374 34.09 -25.61 100.75
CA GLY A 374 34.80 -26.51 101.67
C GLY A 374 35.04 -27.92 101.15
N VAL A 375 34.89 -28.17 99.85
CA VAL A 375 35.18 -29.46 99.21
C VAL A 375 36.61 -29.43 98.62
N ASP A 376 37.57 -30.07 99.29
CA ASP A 376 38.97 -30.15 98.84
C ASP A 376 39.15 -31.11 97.65
N LEU A 377 38.81 -30.62 96.45
CA LEU A 377 39.07 -31.31 95.20
C LEU A 377 40.49 -30.98 94.70
N SER A 378 41.37 -31.99 94.73
CA SER A 378 42.73 -31.86 94.20
C SER A 378 42.73 -31.33 92.75
N PRO A 379 43.64 -30.43 92.36
CA PRO A 379 43.67 -29.87 91.00
C PRO A 379 43.75 -30.92 89.89
N ARG A 380 44.40 -32.07 90.14
CA ARG A 380 44.50 -33.18 89.18
C ARG A 380 43.17 -33.91 88.99
N SER A 381 42.41 -34.17 90.06
CA SER A 381 41.10 -34.84 89.94
C SER A 381 40.05 -33.94 89.31
N ALA A 382 40.08 -32.63 89.58
CA ALA A 382 39.18 -31.66 88.97
C ALA A 382 39.35 -31.58 87.44
N VAL A 383 40.59 -31.58 86.94
CA VAL A 383 40.85 -31.59 85.49
C VAL A 383 40.33 -32.87 84.82
N ILE A 384 40.50 -34.03 85.46
CA ILE A 384 40.04 -35.32 84.92
C ILE A 384 38.51 -35.37 84.76
N VAL A 385 37.75 -34.70 85.62
CA VAL A 385 36.27 -34.68 85.56
C VAL A 385 35.75 -33.49 84.75
N ILE A 386 36.30 -32.28 84.93
CA ILE A 386 35.80 -31.06 84.29
C ILE A 386 36.18 -31.01 82.80
N ALA A 387 37.37 -31.50 82.41
CA ALA A 387 37.78 -31.48 81.00
C ALA A 387 36.85 -32.28 80.06
N PRO A 388 36.47 -33.55 80.35
CA PRO A 388 35.53 -34.27 79.51
C PRO A 388 34.12 -33.67 79.52
N VAL A 389 33.68 -33.10 80.64
CA VAL A 389 32.39 -32.38 80.71
C VAL A 389 32.43 -31.12 79.85
N ALA A 390 33.51 -30.33 79.92
CA ALA A 390 33.72 -29.15 79.07
C ALA A 390 33.72 -29.53 77.58
N ALA A 391 34.44 -30.60 77.23
CA ALA A 391 34.50 -31.10 75.86
C ALA A 391 33.11 -31.55 75.36
N LEU A 392 32.33 -32.25 76.18
CA LEU A 392 30.96 -32.68 75.84
C LEU A 392 30.01 -31.48 75.67
N ILE A 393 30.08 -30.47 76.54
CA ILE A 393 29.25 -29.26 76.42
C ILE A 393 29.60 -28.50 75.12
N LEU A 394 30.89 -28.30 74.85
CA LEU A 394 31.34 -27.64 73.62
C LEU A 394 30.95 -28.44 72.37
N LEU A 395 31.11 -29.77 72.41
CA LEU A 395 30.72 -30.66 71.33
C LEU A 395 29.21 -30.59 71.08
N HIS A 396 28.39 -30.59 72.14
CA HIS A 396 26.94 -30.49 72.04
C HIS A 396 26.50 -29.15 71.43
N ILE A 397 27.09 -28.04 71.86
CA ILE A 397 26.81 -26.71 71.30
C ILE A 397 27.21 -26.66 69.82
N LEU A 398 28.41 -27.15 69.47
CA LEU A 398 28.88 -27.23 68.08
C LEU A 398 27.97 -28.08 67.20
N MET A 399 27.51 -29.23 67.70
CA MET A 399 26.57 -30.11 67.01
C MET A 399 25.21 -29.43 66.83
N ARG A 400 24.70 -28.72 67.83
CA ARG A 400 23.43 -27.98 67.72
C ARG A 400 23.49 -26.85 66.70
N ILE A 401 24.59 -26.09 66.68
CA ILE A 401 24.84 -25.04 65.68
C ILE A 401 24.91 -25.65 64.27
N ARG A 402 25.52 -26.84 64.11
CA ARG A 402 25.55 -27.56 62.82
C ARG A 402 24.19 -28.16 62.43
N ALA A 403 23.38 -28.62 63.38
CA ALA A 403 22.07 -29.19 63.11
C ALA A 403 21.05 -28.13 62.65
N VAL A 404 21.07 -26.94 63.26
CA VAL A 404 20.24 -25.80 62.83
C VAL A 404 20.62 -25.29 61.43
N LYS A 405 21.83 -25.57 60.95
CA LYS A 405 22.33 -25.18 59.61
C LYS A 405 21.84 -26.04 58.45
N HIS A 406 21.24 -27.21 58.71
CA HIS A 406 20.79 -28.15 57.68
C HIS A 406 19.29 -28.03 57.35
N HIS A 407 18.60 -27.01 57.85
CA HIS A 407 17.29 -26.53 57.41
C HIS A 407 17.45 -25.09 56.96
#